data_AF-A0A832KRT3-F1
#
_entry.id   AF-A0A832KRT3-F1
#
_cell.length_a   1.000
_cell.length_b   1.000
_cell.length_c   1.000
_cell.angle_alpha   90.00
_cell.angle_beta   90.00
_cell.angle_gamma   90.00
#
_symmetry.space_group_name_H-M   'P 1'
#
loop_
_entity.id
_entity.type
_entity.pdbx_description
1 polymer ?
#
loop_
_entity_poly.entity_id
_entity_poly.type
_entity_poly.pdbx_seq_one_letter_code
_entity_poly.pdbx_strand_id
1 'polypeptide(L)'
;MSILHFLGLVDSHKHFFEGWSIDEALAALKPYTHEEAYLLIYSYLLDKAQTYQEDRESEYGVAELDARYWVSQYLKGADDPEQIETRLEYLPASSQEFKYGTSRYYVSSPSLKEALKCKYDFYCQVCHTRIYRPKWVRTLPIKEQWKHLNADVHHIEPLSQGGSDLLENMLCLCPNCHRRFHTQEHILKKAQSHIFVFNQITKDHVPLTIKHAVRLRA
;
A
#
# COMPACT_ATOMS: atom_id res chain seq x y z
N MET A 1 -4.47 23.08 -15.27
CA MET A 1 -4.39 22.53 -13.89
C MET A 1 -2.93 22.26 -13.58
N SER A 2 -2.38 22.83 -12.51
CA SER A 2 -0.96 22.72 -12.19
C SER A 2 -0.56 21.27 -11.95
N ILE A 3 0.72 20.96 -12.19
CA ILE A 3 1.17 19.58 -12.24
C ILE A 3 0.93 18.82 -10.93
N LEU A 4 0.84 19.51 -9.78
CA LEU A 4 0.77 18.95 -8.43
C LEU A 4 -0.57 19.13 -7.70
N HIS A 5 -1.68 19.40 -8.38
CA HIS A 5 -2.97 19.60 -7.70
C HIS A 5 -3.35 18.43 -6.76
N PHE A 6 -2.94 17.20 -7.07
CA PHE A 6 -3.20 16.01 -6.24
C PHE A 6 -2.34 15.92 -4.97
N LEU A 7 -1.32 16.76 -4.78
CA LEU A 7 -0.53 16.81 -3.53
C LEU A 7 -1.23 17.54 -2.39
N GLY A 8 -2.42 18.10 -2.64
CA GLY A 8 -3.14 18.88 -1.62
C GLY A 8 -2.45 20.19 -1.24
N LEU A 9 -1.53 20.69 -2.09
CA LEU A 9 -0.94 22.02 -1.91
C LEU A 9 -2.02 23.09 -2.12
N VAL A 10 -2.37 23.79 -1.04
CA VAL A 10 -3.38 24.86 -1.01
C VAL A 10 -2.74 26.25 -0.97
N ASP A 11 -3.57 27.26 -1.16
CA ASP A 11 -3.23 28.69 -1.03
C ASP A 11 -1.99 29.10 -1.86
N SER A 12 -0.95 29.62 -1.21
CA SER A 12 0.25 30.15 -1.86
C SER A 12 1.05 29.09 -2.64
N HIS A 13 0.81 27.79 -2.40
CA HIS A 13 1.55 26.69 -3.02
C HIS A 13 0.79 26.01 -4.16
N LYS A 14 -0.47 26.41 -4.44
CA LYS A 14 -1.34 25.80 -5.46
C LYS A 14 -0.76 25.86 -6.90
N HIS A 15 0.03 26.90 -7.16
CA HIS A 15 0.56 27.23 -8.49
C HIS A 15 2.07 26.99 -8.62
N PHE A 16 2.66 26.21 -7.70
CA PHE A 16 4.12 26.06 -7.59
C PHE A 16 4.83 25.63 -8.90
N PHE A 17 4.17 24.81 -9.73
CA PHE A 17 4.65 24.42 -11.08
C PHE A 17 3.68 24.84 -12.18
N GLU A 18 3.05 25.99 -12.04
CA GLU A 18 2.20 26.53 -13.11
C GLU A 18 3.05 26.93 -14.32
N GLY A 19 2.65 26.48 -15.51
CA GLY A 19 3.34 26.76 -16.77
C GLY A 19 4.58 25.91 -17.06
N TRP A 20 5.02 25.07 -16.12
CA TRP A 20 6.16 24.18 -16.31
C TRP A 20 5.73 22.87 -16.98
N SER A 21 6.62 22.27 -17.77
CA SER A 21 6.53 20.87 -18.18
C SER A 21 6.96 19.94 -17.04
N ILE A 22 6.61 18.65 -17.13
CA ILE A 22 6.99 17.67 -16.11
C ILE A 22 8.51 17.51 -16.05
N ASP A 23 9.19 17.50 -17.19
CA ASP A 23 10.65 17.37 -17.28
C ASP A 23 11.39 18.56 -16.64
N GLU A 24 10.89 19.79 -16.85
CA GLU A 24 11.44 20.98 -16.21
C GLU A 24 11.30 20.92 -14.69
N ALA A 25 10.13 20.50 -14.19
CA ALA A 25 9.88 20.38 -12.77
C ALA A 25 10.72 19.28 -12.11
N LEU A 26 10.90 18.14 -12.81
CA LEU A 26 11.82 17.07 -12.38
C LEU A 26 13.26 17.56 -12.33
N ALA A 27 13.74 18.25 -13.38
CA ALA A 27 15.11 18.76 -13.43
C ALA A 27 15.40 19.73 -12.27
N ALA A 28 14.45 20.60 -11.91
CA ALA A 28 14.61 21.54 -10.81
C ALA A 28 14.57 20.90 -9.42
N LEU A 29 13.80 19.83 -9.24
CA LEU A 29 13.69 19.14 -7.94
C LEU A 29 14.83 18.15 -7.68
N LYS A 30 15.44 17.59 -8.74
CA LYS A 30 16.48 16.56 -8.64
C LYS A 30 17.61 16.90 -7.64
N PRO A 31 18.17 18.14 -7.59
CA PRO A 31 19.22 18.48 -6.62
C PRO A 31 18.77 18.41 -5.15
N TYR A 32 17.47 18.58 -4.88
CA TYR A 32 16.89 18.65 -3.53
C TYR A 32 16.36 17.30 -3.03
N THR A 33 16.50 16.22 -3.80
CA THR A 33 16.01 14.87 -3.45
C THR A 33 16.69 14.23 -2.23
N HIS A 34 17.70 14.90 -1.65
CA HIS A 34 18.28 14.54 -0.36
C HIS A 34 17.35 14.88 0.82
N GLU A 35 16.41 15.81 0.63
CA GLU A 35 15.36 16.14 1.60
C GLU A 35 14.07 15.36 1.30
N GLU A 36 13.47 14.75 2.33
CA GLU A 36 12.34 13.83 2.17
C GLU A 36 11.10 14.49 1.53
N ALA A 37 10.84 15.76 1.83
CA ALA A 37 9.71 16.50 1.27
C ALA A 37 9.85 16.70 -0.25
N TYR A 38 11.05 17.08 -0.71
CA TYR A 38 11.33 17.29 -2.12
C TYR A 38 11.44 15.98 -2.89
N LEU A 39 12.01 14.94 -2.28
CA LEU A 39 12.01 13.58 -2.83
C LEU A 39 10.58 13.10 -3.07
N LEU A 40 9.68 13.32 -2.12
CA LEU A 40 8.27 12.95 -2.27
C LEU A 40 7.67 13.63 -3.51
N ILE A 41 7.78 14.96 -3.61
CA ILE A 41 7.26 15.74 -4.75
C ILE A 41 7.88 15.25 -6.08
N TYR A 42 9.18 14.92 -6.09
CA TYR A 42 9.88 14.40 -7.26
C TYR A 42 9.32 13.05 -7.72
N SER A 43 9.13 12.10 -6.80
CA SER A 43 8.47 10.81 -7.11
C SER A 43 7.01 11.04 -7.55
N TYR A 44 6.38 12.13 -7.08
CA TYR A 44 5.08 12.58 -7.57
C TYR A 44 5.05 12.97 -9.03
N LEU A 45 6.04 13.73 -9.48
CA LEU A 45 6.16 14.12 -10.87
C LEU A 45 6.55 12.96 -11.80
N LEU A 46 7.46 12.08 -11.36
CA LEU A 46 7.89 10.92 -12.16
C LEU A 46 6.73 10.00 -12.52
N ASP A 47 5.93 9.63 -11.52
CA ASP A 47 4.75 8.79 -11.72
C ASP A 47 3.72 9.46 -12.65
N LYS A 48 3.55 10.79 -12.55
CA LYS A 48 2.70 11.52 -13.49
C LYS A 48 3.27 11.50 -14.91
N ALA A 49 4.59 11.66 -15.07
CA ALA A 49 5.27 11.58 -16.37
C ALA A 49 5.06 10.20 -17.01
N GLN A 50 5.09 9.16 -16.19
CA GLN A 50 5.00 7.76 -16.61
C GLN A 50 3.56 7.26 -16.80
N THR A 51 2.55 8.09 -16.48
CA THR A 51 1.10 7.81 -16.57
C THR A 51 0.74 6.34 -16.36
N TYR A 52 0.77 5.91 -15.10
CA TYR A 52 0.18 4.63 -14.71
C TYR A 52 -1.35 4.73 -14.74
N GLN A 53 -2.03 3.90 -15.54
CA GLN A 53 -3.49 3.90 -15.67
C GLN A 53 -4.20 3.06 -14.59
N GLU A 54 -3.48 2.27 -13.79
CA GLU A 54 -4.10 1.25 -12.93
C GLU A 54 -4.68 1.80 -11.61
N ASP A 55 -4.24 2.96 -11.12
CA ASP A 55 -4.63 3.51 -9.80
C ASP A 55 -5.62 4.69 -9.87
N ARG A 56 -6.46 4.78 -10.91
CA ARG A 56 -7.64 5.67 -10.88
C ARG A 56 -8.74 5.15 -9.93
N GLU A 57 -8.41 4.73 -8.70
CA GLU A 57 -9.41 4.52 -7.65
C GLU A 57 -8.84 4.87 -6.27
N SER A 58 -9.38 5.93 -5.66
CA SER A 58 -10.27 5.75 -4.50
C SER A 58 -11.07 7.04 -4.23
N GLU A 59 -12.10 7.27 -5.02
CA GLU A 59 -13.35 7.66 -4.38
C GLU A 59 -13.84 6.37 -3.69
N TYR A 60 -14.26 6.42 -2.42
CA TYR A 60 -14.64 5.23 -1.63
C TYR A 60 -15.60 4.33 -2.43
N GLY A 61 -15.06 3.29 -3.07
CA GLY A 61 -15.81 2.42 -3.96
C GLY A 61 -16.65 1.42 -3.17
N VAL A 62 -17.79 1.02 -3.72
CA VAL A 62 -18.66 -0.03 -3.15
C VAL A 62 -17.85 -1.30 -2.83
N ALA A 63 -16.89 -1.66 -3.69
CA ALA A 63 -16.03 -2.82 -3.51
C ALA A 63 -15.14 -2.78 -2.25
N GLU A 64 -14.66 -1.59 -1.84
CA GLU A 64 -13.84 -1.45 -0.63
C GLU A 64 -14.72 -1.56 0.63
N LEU A 65 -15.91 -0.97 0.60
CA LEU A 65 -16.89 -1.12 1.68
C LEU A 65 -17.32 -2.58 1.86
N ASP A 66 -17.56 -3.28 0.75
CA ASP A 66 -17.90 -4.70 0.76
C ASP A 66 -16.75 -5.56 1.31
N ALA A 67 -15.50 -5.27 0.93
CA ALA A 67 -14.32 -5.94 1.45
C ALA A 67 -14.16 -5.74 2.97
N ARG A 68 -14.35 -4.51 3.47
CA ARG A 68 -14.29 -4.20 4.90
C ARG A 68 -15.40 -4.88 5.69
N TYR A 69 -16.60 -4.90 5.13
CA TYR A 69 -17.71 -5.64 5.71
C TYR A 69 -17.40 -7.14 5.75
N TRP A 70 -16.84 -7.69 4.68
CA TRP A 70 -16.43 -9.09 4.61
C TRP A 70 -15.42 -9.44 5.71
N VAL A 71 -14.35 -8.65 5.87
CA VAL A 71 -13.34 -8.88 6.93
C VAL A 71 -14.00 -8.81 8.32
N SER A 72 -14.91 -7.86 8.55
CA SER A 72 -15.66 -7.76 9.79
C SER A 72 -16.48 -9.02 10.10
N GLN A 73 -17.16 -9.59 9.10
CA GLN A 73 -17.89 -10.86 9.26
C GLN A 73 -16.95 -12.05 9.48
N TYR A 74 -15.83 -12.11 8.75
CA TYR A 74 -14.84 -13.18 8.90
C TYR A 74 -14.22 -13.20 10.30
N LEU A 75 -13.95 -12.02 10.87
CA LEU A 75 -13.38 -11.85 12.21
C LEU A 75 -14.44 -11.77 13.32
N LYS A 76 -15.72 -12.03 13.04
CA LYS A 76 -16.78 -11.97 14.04
C LYS A 76 -16.50 -12.94 15.21
N GLY A 77 -16.47 -12.42 16.43
CA GLY A 77 -16.15 -13.19 17.64
C GLY A 77 -14.67 -13.57 17.80
N ALA A 78 -13.76 -13.01 17.00
CA ALA A 78 -12.33 -13.00 17.30
C ALA A 78 -11.96 -11.64 17.92
N ASP A 79 -11.99 -11.51 19.24
CA ASP A 79 -11.99 -10.19 19.88
C ASP A 79 -10.62 -9.77 20.44
N ASP A 80 -9.74 -10.73 20.71
CA ASP A 80 -8.35 -10.48 21.08
C ASP A 80 -7.39 -10.59 19.86
N PRO A 81 -6.18 -10.02 19.95
CA PRO A 81 -5.21 -10.01 18.85
C PRO A 81 -4.79 -11.40 18.36
N GLU A 82 -4.66 -12.39 19.26
CA GLU A 82 -4.17 -13.73 18.93
C GLU A 82 -5.20 -14.49 18.10
N GLN A 83 -6.49 -14.40 18.47
CA GLN A 83 -7.58 -14.98 17.69
C GLN A 83 -7.71 -14.35 16.30
N ILE A 84 -7.51 -13.04 16.21
CA ILE A 84 -7.54 -12.31 14.95
C ILE A 84 -6.39 -12.77 14.06
N GLU A 85 -5.17 -12.79 14.60
CA GLU A 85 -3.97 -13.23 13.88
C GLU A 85 -4.16 -14.66 13.36
N THR A 86 -4.57 -15.58 14.24
CA THR A 86 -4.86 -16.97 13.88
C THR A 86 -5.83 -17.05 12.72
N ARG A 87 -6.96 -16.32 12.74
CA ARG A 87 -7.92 -16.35 11.61
C ARG A 87 -7.30 -15.80 10.33
N LEU A 88 -6.58 -14.69 10.39
CA LEU A 88 -5.94 -14.10 9.21
C LEU A 88 -4.84 -14.99 8.61
N GLU A 89 -4.30 -15.97 9.34
CA GLU A 89 -3.38 -16.98 8.79
C GLU A 89 -4.08 -18.02 7.90
N TYR A 90 -5.37 -18.30 8.11
CA TYR A 90 -6.15 -19.25 7.31
C TYR A 90 -6.69 -18.66 6.00
N LEU A 91 -6.39 -17.39 5.70
CA LEU A 91 -6.83 -16.77 4.46
C LEU A 91 -6.26 -17.52 3.25
N PRO A 92 -7.09 -17.84 2.26
CA PRO A 92 -6.58 -18.43 1.03
C PRO A 92 -5.65 -17.44 0.32
N ALA A 93 -4.70 -17.97 -0.44
CA ALA A 93 -3.77 -17.14 -1.22
C ALA A 93 -4.45 -16.42 -2.39
N SER A 94 -5.62 -16.91 -2.84
CA SER A 94 -6.37 -16.49 -4.03
C SER A 94 -7.84 -16.25 -3.72
N SER A 95 -8.53 -15.57 -4.65
CA SER A 95 -9.97 -15.38 -4.59
C SER A 95 -10.70 -16.69 -4.83
N GLN A 96 -11.37 -17.21 -3.81
CA GLN A 96 -12.11 -18.47 -3.88
C GLN A 96 -13.08 -18.64 -2.71
N GLU A 97 -13.95 -19.63 -2.81
CA GLU A 97 -14.71 -20.14 -1.67
C GLU A 97 -13.82 -21.05 -0.80
N PHE A 98 -13.88 -20.90 0.52
CA PHE A 98 -13.19 -21.76 1.47
C PHE A 98 -14.02 -21.96 2.74
N LYS A 99 -13.67 -22.98 3.53
CA LYS A 99 -14.35 -23.31 4.79
C LYS A 99 -13.42 -23.03 5.97
N TYR A 100 -13.94 -22.34 6.98
CA TYR A 100 -13.27 -22.13 8.26
C TYR A 100 -14.22 -22.49 9.41
N GLY A 101 -13.85 -23.48 10.22
CA GLY A 101 -14.76 -24.08 11.20
C GLY A 101 -15.97 -24.71 10.50
N THR A 102 -17.18 -24.29 10.88
CA THR A 102 -18.44 -24.71 10.25
C THR A 102 -18.92 -23.76 9.13
N SER A 103 -18.32 -22.58 9.02
CA SER A 103 -18.76 -21.52 8.11
C SER A 103 -18.05 -21.61 6.75
N ARG A 104 -18.76 -21.22 5.68
CA ARG A 104 -18.19 -21.05 4.33
C ARG A 104 -18.05 -19.56 4.03
N TYR A 105 -16.94 -19.19 3.41
CA TYR A 105 -16.61 -17.82 3.06
C TYR A 105 -16.15 -17.75 1.61
N TYR A 106 -16.53 -16.69 0.90
CA TYR A 106 -16.02 -16.37 -0.43
C TYR A 106 -15.13 -15.14 -0.34
N VAL A 107 -13.86 -15.27 -0.74
CA VAL A 107 -12.92 -14.14 -0.76
C VAL A 107 -12.80 -13.61 -2.18
N SER A 108 -13.04 -12.32 -2.36
CA SER A 108 -12.74 -11.59 -3.60
C SER A 108 -11.37 -10.92 -3.52
N SER A 109 -10.85 -10.45 -4.64
CA SER A 109 -9.57 -9.71 -4.69
C SER A 109 -9.57 -8.48 -3.77
N PRO A 110 -10.61 -7.61 -3.75
CA PRO A 110 -10.72 -6.54 -2.75
C PRO A 110 -10.69 -7.04 -1.31
N SER A 111 -11.32 -8.18 -1.01
CA SER A 111 -11.34 -8.78 0.33
C SER A 111 -9.95 -9.27 0.75
N LEU A 112 -9.17 -9.85 -0.17
CA LEU A 112 -7.77 -10.22 0.06
C LEU A 112 -6.92 -9.00 0.38
N LYS A 113 -7.05 -7.92 -0.40
CA LYS A 113 -6.33 -6.67 -0.18
C LYS A 113 -6.63 -6.08 1.20
N GLU A 114 -7.92 -6.01 1.57
CA GLU A 114 -8.31 -5.48 2.88
C GLU A 114 -7.82 -6.38 4.02
N ALA A 115 -7.91 -7.69 3.87
CA ALA A 115 -7.44 -8.63 4.88
C ALA A 115 -5.91 -8.58 5.04
N LEU A 116 -5.16 -8.32 3.96
CA LEU A 116 -3.73 -8.05 4.00
C LEU A 116 -3.43 -6.79 4.83
N LYS A 117 -4.16 -5.69 4.63
CA LYS A 117 -4.01 -4.47 5.45
C LYS A 117 -4.23 -4.77 6.94
N CYS A 118 -5.28 -5.53 7.27
CA CYS A 118 -5.55 -5.97 8.64
C CYS A 118 -4.42 -6.83 9.23
N LYS A 119 -3.85 -7.75 8.45
CA LYS A 119 -2.74 -8.62 8.88
C LYS A 119 -1.50 -7.83 9.31
N TYR A 120 -1.26 -6.69 8.68
CA TYR A 120 -0.19 -5.77 9.03
C TYR A 120 -0.62 -4.66 9.99
N ASP A 121 -1.86 -4.67 10.50
CA ASP A 121 -2.41 -3.58 11.30
C ASP A 121 -2.21 -2.20 10.64
N PHE A 122 -2.31 -2.17 9.31
CA PHE A 122 -2.09 -0.99 8.45
C PHE A 122 -0.68 -0.35 8.58
N TYR A 123 0.29 -1.08 9.14
CA TYR A 123 1.68 -0.67 9.11
C TYR A 123 2.31 -0.94 7.73
N CYS A 124 3.03 0.05 7.22
CA CYS A 124 3.86 -0.14 6.03
C CYS A 124 4.93 -1.21 6.29
N GLN A 125 5.04 -2.18 5.38
CA GLN A 125 6.06 -3.24 5.46
C GLN A 125 7.50 -2.74 5.33
N VAL A 126 7.69 -1.53 4.78
CA VAL A 126 9.01 -0.94 4.50
C VAL A 126 9.43 0.05 5.57
N CYS A 127 8.64 1.11 5.80
CA CYS A 127 9.02 2.20 6.70
C CYS A 127 8.35 2.16 8.07
N HIS A 128 7.46 1.20 8.32
CA HIS A 128 6.67 1.07 9.55
C HIS A 128 5.81 2.31 9.90
N THR A 129 5.60 3.22 8.95
CA THR A 129 4.61 4.28 9.09
C THR A 129 3.21 3.67 9.04
N ARG A 130 2.34 4.10 9.95
CA ARG A 130 0.91 3.84 9.93
C ARG A 130 0.17 5.15 9.69
N ILE A 131 -0.75 5.18 8.72
CA ILE A 131 -1.49 6.38 8.37
C ILE A 131 -2.81 6.42 9.13
N TYR A 132 -3.00 7.49 9.90
CA TYR A 132 -4.20 7.71 10.72
C TYR A 132 -5.16 8.65 10.01
N ARG A 133 -6.45 8.32 10.06
CA ARG A 133 -7.55 9.19 9.66
C ARG A 133 -8.19 9.83 10.90
N PRO A 134 -8.91 10.96 10.74
CA PRO A 134 -9.64 11.57 11.84
C PRO A 134 -10.52 10.56 12.58
N LYS A 135 -10.70 10.78 13.89
CA LYS A 135 -11.44 9.92 14.83
C LYS A 135 -10.75 8.61 15.22
N TRP A 136 -9.51 8.38 14.81
CA TRP A 136 -8.72 7.29 15.37
C TRP A 136 -8.45 7.53 16.87
N VAL A 137 -8.64 6.50 17.70
CA VAL A 137 -8.37 6.54 19.14
C VAL A 137 -7.78 5.19 19.59
N ARG A 138 -6.69 5.23 20.34
CA ARG A 138 -5.95 4.03 20.81
C ARG A 138 -6.78 3.09 21.69
N THR A 139 -7.77 3.61 22.41
CA THR A 139 -8.62 2.83 23.33
C THR A 139 -9.78 2.13 22.64
N LEU A 140 -9.99 2.37 21.34
CA LEU A 140 -11.02 1.65 20.59
C LEU A 140 -10.63 0.17 20.42
N PRO A 141 -11.61 -0.74 20.29
CA PRO A 141 -11.34 -2.09 19.83
C PRO A 141 -10.56 -2.09 18.50
N ILE A 142 -9.66 -3.05 18.29
CA ILE A 142 -8.76 -3.08 17.13
C ILE A 142 -9.48 -2.98 15.77
N LYS A 143 -10.62 -3.67 15.63
CA LYS A 143 -11.44 -3.64 14.41
C LYS A 143 -12.08 -2.26 14.16
N GLU A 144 -12.39 -1.53 15.23
CA GLU A 144 -12.87 -0.14 15.13
C GLU A 144 -11.71 0.81 14.79
N GLN A 145 -10.52 0.59 15.35
CA GLN A 145 -9.32 1.36 15.00
C GLN A 145 -9.00 1.27 13.50
N TRP A 146 -9.06 0.07 12.92
CA TRP A 146 -8.84 -0.14 11.47
C TRP A 146 -9.74 0.72 10.60
N LYS A 147 -10.93 1.10 11.07
CA LYS A 147 -11.81 1.97 10.28
C LYS A 147 -11.25 3.37 10.06
N HIS A 148 -10.30 3.76 10.89
CA HIS A 148 -9.64 5.06 10.90
C HIS A 148 -8.15 4.94 10.53
N LEU A 149 -7.76 3.88 9.84
CA LEU A 149 -6.41 3.68 9.32
C LEU A 149 -6.42 3.64 7.79
N ASN A 150 -5.27 3.88 7.18
CA ASN A 150 -5.11 3.79 5.73
C ASN A 150 -3.78 3.15 5.33
N ALA A 151 -3.83 2.31 4.30
CA ALA A 151 -2.70 1.68 3.66
C ALA A 151 -3.12 1.22 2.26
N ASP A 152 -2.16 1.16 1.34
CA ASP A 152 -2.35 0.71 -0.03
C ASP A 152 -1.77 -0.70 -0.19
N VAL A 153 -2.25 -1.43 -1.21
CA VAL A 153 -1.71 -2.74 -1.57
C VAL A 153 -1.04 -2.65 -2.92
N HIS A 154 0.27 -2.89 -2.95
CA HIS A 154 1.07 -2.92 -4.17
C HIS A 154 1.26 -4.35 -4.65
N HIS A 155 1.06 -4.60 -5.95
CA HIS A 155 1.51 -5.85 -6.57
C HIS A 155 3.00 -5.78 -6.90
N ILE A 156 3.80 -6.73 -6.40
CA ILE A 156 5.26 -6.77 -6.59
C ILE A 156 5.61 -6.85 -8.08
N GLU A 157 5.00 -7.80 -8.78
CA GLU A 157 4.94 -7.86 -10.23
C GLU A 157 3.58 -7.28 -10.67
N PRO A 158 3.55 -6.22 -11.49
CA PRO A 158 2.31 -5.64 -11.99
C PRO A 158 1.40 -6.67 -12.67
N LEU A 159 0.08 -6.54 -12.49
CA LEU A 159 -0.89 -7.43 -13.14
C LEU A 159 -0.81 -7.34 -14.67
N SER A 160 -0.59 -6.14 -15.22
CA SER A 160 -0.38 -5.90 -16.66
C SER A 160 0.85 -6.60 -17.23
N GLN A 161 1.81 -6.97 -16.38
CA GLN A 161 3.03 -7.71 -16.75
C GLN A 161 2.92 -9.21 -16.44
N GLY A 162 1.72 -9.69 -16.10
CA GLY A 162 1.47 -11.10 -15.78
C GLY A 162 1.78 -11.48 -14.33
N GLY A 163 1.88 -10.49 -13.45
CA GLY A 163 1.89 -10.70 -12.00
C GLY A 163 0.58 -11.32 -11.53
N SER A 164 0.65 -12.14 -10.47
CA SER A 164 -0.52 -12.84 -9.94
C SER A 164 -1.33 -11.95 -9.01
N ASP A 165 -2.66 -12.05 -9.02
CA ASP A 165 -3.53 -11.37 -8.05
C ASP A 165 -3.68 -12.19 -6.77
N LEU A 166 -2.54 -12.56 -6.19
CA LEU A 166 -2.40 -13.42 -5.01
C LEU A 166 -1.64 -12.71 -3.90
N LEU A 167 -1.86 -13.11 -2.64
CA LEU A 167 -1.15 -12.55 -1.49
C LEU A 167 0.37 -12.61 -1.65
N GLU A 168 0.90 -13.65 -2.32
CA GLU A 168 2.34 -13.81 -2.55
C GLU A 168 2.98 -12.75 -3.44
N ASN A 169 2.16 -12.04 -4.20
CA ASN A 169 2.55 -10.95 -5.05
C ASN A 169 2.09 -9.59 -4.50
N MET A 170 1.66 -9.49 -3.24
CA MET A 170 1.10 -8.25 -2.67
C MET A 170 1.91 -7.74 -1.47
N LEU A 171 1.99 -6.42 -1.34
CA LEU A 171 2.58 -5.70 -0.19
C LEU A 171 1.61 -4.67 0.39
N CYS A 172 1.49 -4.60 1.71
CA CYS A 172 0.82 -3.52 2.44
C CYS A 172 1.79 -2.36 2.69
N LEU A 173 1.50 -1.20 2.10
CA LEU A 173 2.39 -0.04 2.08
C LEU A 173 1.67 1.25 2.47
N CYS A 174 2.42 2.25 2.95
CA CYS A 174 1.91 3.62 2.97
C CYS A 174 1.94 4.22 1.55
N PRO A 175 1.16 5.28 1.27
CA PRO A 175 1.10 5.89 -0.07
C PRO A 175 2.48 6.32 -0.61
N ASN A 176 3.37 6.77 0.27
CA ASN A 176 4.73 7.17 -0.12
C ASN A 176 5.56 5.97 -0.60
N CYS A 177 5.61 4.88 0.20
CA CYS A 177 6.36 3.69 -0.19
C CYS A 177 5.74 3.00 -1.40
N HIS A 178 4.40 2.98 -1.49
CA HIS A 178 3.66 2.47 -2.65
C HIS A 178 4.14 3.15 -3.94
N ARG A 179 4.16 4.49 -3.94
CA ARG A 179 4.63 5.28 -5.08
C ARG A 179 6.10 5.05 -5.42
N ARG A 180 6.95 4.84 -4.42
CA ARG A 180 8.38 4.54 -4.65
C ARG A 180 8.58 3.22 -5.39
N PHE A 181 7.71 2.23 -5.21
CA PHE A 181 7.76 1.01 -6.03
C PHE A 181 7.29 1.27 -7.47
N HIS A 182 6.19 2.01 -7.65
CA HIS A 182 5.71 2.38 -8.99
C HIS A 182 6.76 3.13 -9.82
N THR A 183 7.47 4.08 -9.19
CA THR A 183 8.56 4.85 -9.83
C THR A 183 9.89 4.09 -9.93
N GLN A 184 9.91 2.81 -9.50
CA GLN A 184 11.10 1.97 -9.39
C GLN A 184 12.20 2.54 -8.47
N GLU A 185 11.94 3.58 -7.68
CA GLU A 185 12.87 4.05 -6.65
C GLU A 185 13.15 2.94 -5.63
N HIS A 186 12.10 2.23 -5.21
CA HIS A 186 12.19 1.03 -4.40
C HIS A 186 12.16 -0.22 -5.28
N ILE A 187 13.14 -1.11 -5.10
CA ILE A 187 13.16 -2.43 -5.73
C ILE A 187 13.28 -3.48 -4.64
N LEU A 188 12.49 -4.56 -4.73
CA LEU A 188 12.70 -5.72 -3.89
C LEU A 188 13.90 -6.52 -4.36
N LYS A 189 14.80 -6.83 -3.42
CA LYS A 189 15.92 -7.73 -3.63
C LYS A 189 15.89 -8.83 -2.59
N LYS A 190 16.50 -9.95 -2.94
CA LYS A 190 16.69 -11.10 -2.05
C LYS A 190 18.17 -11.36 -1.88
N ALA A 191 18.63 -11.45 -0.65
CA ALA A 191 19.95 -11.97 -0.31
C ALA A 191 19.77 -13.11 0.67
N GLN A 192 20.24 -14.31 0.29
CA GLN A 192 20.06 -15.54 1.07
C GLN A 192 18.57 -15.78 1.40
N SER A 193 18.21 -15.75 2.69
CA SER A 193 16.85 -15.95 3.21
C SER A 193 16.08 -14.64 3.49
N HIS A 194 16.68 -13.47 3.27
CA HIS A 194 16.07 -12.19 3.61
C HIS A 194 15.67 -11.40 2.35
N ILE A 195 14.47 -10.83 2.40
CA ILE A 195 13.98 -9.88 1.40
C ILE A 195 14.16 -8.47 1.97
N PHE A 196 14.68 -7.57 1.15
CA PHE A 196 14.89 -6.19 1.51
C PHE A 196 14.51 -5.26 0.35
N VAL A 197 14.18 -4.03 0.69
CA VAL A 197 13.96 -2.95 -0.26
C VAL A 197 15.29 -2.25 -0.49
N PHE A 198 15.72 -2.16 -1.74
CA PHE A 198 16.85 -1.36 -2.15
C PHE A 198 16.35 -0.03 -2.73
N ASN A 199 16.78 1.08 -2.15
CA ASN A 199 16.50 2.41 -2.70
C ASN A 199 17.53 2.74 -3.79
N GLN A 200 17.08 2.88 -5.04
CA GLN A 200 17.96 3.14 -6.17
C GLN A 200 18.63 4.51 -6.13
N ILE A 201 18.02 5.49 -5.46
CA ILE A 201 18.52 6.87 -5.37
C ILE A 201 19.54 6.98 -4.25
N THR A 202 19.15 6.64 -3.02
CA THR A 202 20.02 6.79 -1.84
C THR A 202 21.06 5.67 -1.71
N LYS A 203 20.84 4.54 -2.39
CA LYS A 203 21.64 3.28 -2.28
C LYS A 203 21.49 2.55 -0.95
N ASP A 204 20.53 2.95 -0.12
CA ASP A 204 20.24 2.28 1.14
C ASP A 204 19.46 0.98 0.93
N HIS A 205 19.52 0.13 1.96
CA HIS A 205 18.74 -1.10 2.04
C HIS A 205 17.96 -1.14 3.35
N VAL A 206 16.68 -1.48 3.26
CA VAL A 206 15.77 -1.59 4.40
C VAL A 206 15.17 -2.99 4.43
N PRO A 207 15.24 -3.72 5.56
CA PRO A 207 14.61 -5.04 5.66
C PRO A 207 13.10 -4.93 5.46
N LEU A 208 12.52 -5.87 4.70
CA LEU A 208 11.07 -5.93 4.50
C LEU A 208 10.44 -6.73 5.65
N THR A 209 9.45 -6.17 6.34
CA THR A 209 8.67 -6.93 7.32
C THR A 209 7.67 -7.82 6.61
N ILE A 210 7.72 -9.13 6.90
CA ILE A 210 6.92 -10.15 6.22
C ILE A 210 6.19 -11.01 7.24
N LYS A 211 4.86 -11.10 7.08
CA LYS A 211 3.94 -11.94 7.85
C LYS A 211 3.20 -12.97 6.97
N HIS A 212 3.41 -12.95 5.65
CA HIS A 212 2.78 -13.86 4.69
C HIS A 212 3.82 -14.37 3.69
N ALA A 213 3.52 -15.44 2.95
CA ALA A 213 4.41 -15.89 1.90
C ALA A 213 4.55 -14.78 0.84
N VAL A 214 5.78 -14.42 0.48
CA VAL A 214 6.09 -13.44 -0.59
C VAL A 214 7.00 -14.13 -1.61
N ARG A 215 6.67 -14.01 -2.89
CA ARG A 215 7.47 -14.58 -3.99
C ARG A 215 8.08 -13.48 -4.84
N LEU A 216 9.39 -13.59 -5.03
CA LEU A 216 10.14 -12.82 -6.02
C LEU A 216 10.47 -13.78 -7.16
N ARG A 217 10.18 -13.40 -8.41
CA ARG A 217 10.73 -14.11 -9.56
C ARG A 217 12.27 -13.97 -9.55
N ALA A 218 12.95 -15.06 -9.87
CA ALA A 218 14.41 -15.14 -9.90
C ALA A 218 14.99 -14.40 -11.11
#